data_AF-A0A931SGU0-F1
#
_entry.id   AF-A0A931SGU0-F1
#
_cell.length_a   1.000
_cell.length_b   1.000
_cell.length_c   1.000
_cell.angle_alpha   90.00
_cell.angle_beta   90.00
_cell.angle_gamma   90.00
#
_symmetry.space_group_name_H-M   'P 1'
#
loop_
_entity.id
_entity.type
_entity.pdbx_description
1 polymer ?
#
loop_
_entity_poly.entity_id
_entity_poly.type
_entity_poly.pdbx_seq_one_letter_code
_entity_poly.pdbx_strand_id
1 'polypeptide(L)'
;MALKVPSSGRLLGLDVIEGKDAVPAAKKLLKSQGEGGGISTWDASSIFFEMNNLEVGEHPSPRTLVLLYAADLFFRLRWEIIPAMEEGKCVVATPYVETGYAFGWIVGLRRKWLNEVFRFAPKAAETYRLNGPSSARLAVPTKGFIEFCSNTLNRDLRRKFSAYFDEAERRGRCRAL
;
A
#
# COMPACT_ATOMS: atom_id res chain seq x y z
N MET A 1 15.66 -10.26 5.59
CA MET A 1 15.32 -11.35 4.67
C MET A 1 13.82 -11.27 4.42
N ALA A 2 13.35 -11.52 3.18
CA ALA A 2 11.91 -11.50 2.89
C ALA A 2 11.22 -12.68 3.58
N LEU A 3 9.94 -12.50 3.95
CA LEU A 3 9.10 -13.60 4.41
C LEU A 3 8.96 -14.62 3.27
N LYS A 4 9.02 -15.91 3.63
CA LYS A 4 8.75 -16.99 2.67
C LYS A 4 7.27 -16.96 2.33
N VAL A 5 6.96 -17.04 1.05
CA VAL A 5 5.60 -17.22 0.54
C VAL A 5 5.46 -18.63 -0.02
N PRO A 6 4.30 -19.29 0.17
CA PRO A 6 4.04 -20.60 -0.39
C PRO A 6 3.90 -20.51 -1.92
N SER A 7 4.24 -21.59 -2.62
CA SER A 7 4.08 -21.71 -4.07
C SER A 7 2.65 -22.06 -4.50
N SER A 8 1.78 -22.47 -3.56
CA SER A 8 0.41 -22.89 -3.83
C SER A 8 -0.52 -21.72 -4.15
N GLY A 9 -0.24 -20.51 -3.63
CA GLY A 9 -1.06 -19.31 -3.82
C GLY A 9 -0.37 -18.23 -4.63
N ARG A 10 -1.08 -17.11 -4.85
CA ARG A 10 -0.59 -15.99 -5.66
C ARG A 10 -0.79 -14.65 -4.96
N LEU A 11 0.26 -13.83 -4.90
CA LEU A 11 0.18 -12.46 -4.41
C LEU A 11 0.24 -11.47 -5.56
N LEU A 12 -0.75 -10.60 -5.64
CA LEU A 12 -0.77 -9.43 -6.52
C LEU A 12 -0.66 -8.15 -5.67
N GLY A 13 0.30 -7.29 -6.03
CA GLY A 13 0.40 -5.95 -5.45
C GLY A 13 -0.46 -4.98 -6.27
N LEU A 14 -1.26 -4.16 -5.61
CA LEU A 14 -1.97 -3.05 -6.22
C LEU A 14 -1.69 -1.80 -5.41
N ASP A 15 -1.27 -0.72 -6.04
CA ASP A 15 -1.09 0.58 -5.41
C ASP A 15 -2.00 1.62 -6.06
N VAL A 16 -2.64 2.48 -5.27
CA VAL A 16 -3.65 3.44 -5.74
C VAL A 16 -3.33 4.86 -5.26
N ILE A 17 -3.73 5.86 -6.06
CA ILE A 17 -3.59 7.27 -5.67
C ILE A 17 -4.69 7.74 -4.71
N GLU A 18 -5.91 7.20 -4.86
CA GLU A 18 -7.02 7.52 -3.97
C GLU A 18 -7.51 6.28 -3.24
N GLY A 19 -7.58 6.36 -1.92
CA GLY A 19 -7.96 5.24 -1.08
C GLY A 19 -9.36 4.69 -1.38
N LYS A 20 -10.28 5.54 -1.85
CA LYS A 20 -11.62 5.12 -2.30
C LYS A 20 -11.59 4.11 -3.46
N ASP A 21 -10.53 4.13 -4.27
CA ASP A 21 -10.40 3.28 -5.45
C ASP A 21 -9.78 1.91 -5.12
N ALA A 22 -9.15 1.76 -3.94
CA ALA A 22 -8.43 0.56 -3.52
C ALA A 22 -9.28 -0.71 -3.64
N VAL A 23 -10.42 -0.76 -2.94
CA VAL A 23 -11.29 -1.95 -2.90
C VAL A 23 -11.95 -2.22 -4.26
N PRO A 24 -12.57 -1.24 -4.95
CA PRO A 24 -13.13 -1.47 -6.28
C PRO A 24 -12.10 -2.00 -7.30
N ALA A 25 -10.89 -1.42 -7.32
CA ALA A 25 -9.82 -1.83 -8.21
C ALA A 25 -9.30 -3.24 -7.87
N ALA A 26 -9.13 -3.55 -6.58
CA ALA A 26 -8.73 -4.88 -6.14
C ALA A 26 -9.78 -5.94 -6.49
N LYS A 27 -11.08 -5.64 -6.37
CA LYS A 27 -12.16 -6.55 -6.81
C LYS A 27 -12.10 -6.81 -8.32
N LYS A 28 -11.89 -5.76 -9.13
CA LYS A 28 -11.74 -5.90 -10.59
C LYS A 28 -10.54 -6.77 -10.94
N LEU A 29 -9.38 -6.52 -10.30
CA LEU A 29 -8.17 -7.29 -10.51
C LEU A 29 -8.33 -8.74 -10.06
N LEU A 30 -8.92 -8.98 -8.89
CA LEU A 30 -9.13 -10.35 -8.40
C LEU A 30 -10.04 -11.14 -9.34
N LYS A 31 -11.13 -10.53 -9.82
CA LYS A 31 -12.04 -11.17 -10.79
C LYS A 31 -11.35 -11.57 -12.09
N SER A 32 -10.31 -10.84 -12.52
CA SER A 32 -9.56 -11.21 -13.74
C SER A 32 -8.65 -12.43 -13.54
N GLN A 33 -8.43 -12.86 -12.31
CA GLN A 33 -7.63 -14.05 -11.98
C GLN A 33 -8.46 -15.34 -11.87
N GLY A 34 -9.79 -15.25 -11.94
CA GLY A 34 -10.70 -16.37 -11.75
C GLY A 34 -11.51 -16.26 -10.45
N GLU A 35 -12.21 -17.34 -10.11
CA GLU A 35 -12.99 -17.43 -8.88
C GLU A 35 -12.13 -17.93 -7.71
N GLY A 36 -12.42 -17.41 -6.51
CA GLY A 36 -11.67 -17.73 -5.29
C GLY A 36 -10.50 -16.76 -5.04
N GLY A 37 -10.40 -16.26 -3.81
CA GLY A 37 -9.35 -15.34 -3.43
C GLY A 37 -9.75 -14.36 -2.33
N GLY A 38 -8.83 -13.46 -1.99
CA GLY A 38 -9.01 -12.45 -0.96
C GLY A 38 -8.44 -11.09 -1.34
N ILE A 39 -8.90 -10.06 -0.66
CA ILE A 39 -8.35 -8.71 -0.74
C ILE A 39 -7.85 -8.35 0.66
N SER A 40 -6.59 -7.93 0.76
CA SER A 40 -6.03 -7.38 1.99
C SER A 40 -5.84 -5.88 1.82
N THR A 41 -6.50 -5.08 2.66
CA THR A 41 -6.49 -3.61 2.56
C THR A 41 -5.56 -2.99 3.60
N TRP A 42 -4.98 -1.83 3.29
CA TRP A 42 -4.26 -1.04 4.30
C TRP A 42 -5.11 -0.74 5.52
N ASP A 43 -4.41 -0.66 6.65
CA ASP A 43 -4.95 -0.42 7.98
C ASP A 43 -5.79 -1.58 8.53
N ALA A 44 -5.53 -2.81 8.09
CA ALA A 44 -6.12 -4.01 8.68
C ALA A 44 -5.68 -4.21 10.14
N SER A 45 -4.56 -3.61 10.54
CA SER A 45 -4.12 -3.58 11.94
C SER A 45 -4.82 -2.50 12.79
N SER A 46 -5.66 -1.65 12.18
CA SER A 46 -6.34 -0.49 12.79
C SER A 46 -5.42 0.63 13.29
N ILE A 47 -4.11 0.53 13.12
CA ILE A 47 -3.15 1.47 13.72
C ILE A 47 -3.37 2.91 13.24
N PHE A 48 -3.72 3.13 11.97
CA PHE A 48 -3.97 4.46 11.42
C PHE A 48 -5.35 4.98 11.80
N PHE A 49 -6.37 4.12 11.80
CA PHE A 49 -7.70 4.48 12.29
C PHE A 49 -7.66 4.92 13.75
N GLU A 50 -6.99 4.14 14.61
CA GLU A 50 -6.81 4.46 16.02
C GLU A 50 -6.05 5.78 16.18
N MET A 51 -4.94 5.96 15.47
CA MET A 51 -4.17 7.21 15.50
C MET A 51 -4.96 8.42 15.02
N ASN A 52 -5.83 8.27 14.02
CA ASN A 52 -6.68 9.37 13.53
C ASN A 52 -7.65 9.88 14.60
N ASN A 53 -7.99 9.04 15.59
CA ASN A 53 -8.94 9.39 16.65
C ASN A 53 -8.24 9.93 17.91
N LEU A 54 -6.92 10.00 17.93
CA LEU A 54 -6.16 10.55 19.04
C LEU A 54 -6.03 12.07 18.93
N GLU A 55 -6.27 12.78 20.03
CA GLU A 55 -5.83 14.16 20.18
C GLU A 55 -4.32 14.16 20.45
N VAL A 56 -3.53 14.50 19.43
CA VAL A 56 -2.06 14.53 19.54
C VAL A 56 -1.56 15.97 19.54
N GLY A 57 -0.70 16.29 20.51
CA GLY A 57 -0.02 17.60 20.56
C GLY A 57 1.05 17.76 19.47
N GLU A 58 1.66 16.65 19.04
CA GLU A 58 2.59 16.61 17.91
C GLU A 58 2.25 15.44 16.97
N HIS A 59 2.30 15.71 15.67
CA HIS A 59 2.08 14.69 14.65
C HIS A 59 3.32 13.79 14.46
N PRO A 60 3.14 12.50 14.11
CA PRO A 60 4.26 11.61 13.81
C PRO A 60 5.13 12.12 12.68
N SER A 61 6.45 11.97 12.82
CA SER A 61 7.39 12.30 11.75
C SER A 61 7.13 11.45 10.49
N PRO A 62 7.52 11.90 9.28
CA PRO A 62 7.42 11.09 8.07
C PRO A 62 8.13 9.73 8.17
N ARG A 63 9.24 9.66 8.91
CA ARG A 63 9.95 8.39 9.16
C ARG A 63 9.08 7.44 10.00
N THR A 64 8.41 7.97 11.02
CA THR A 64 7.49 7.21 11.87
C THR A 64 6.33 6.66 11.05
N LEU A 65 5.71 7.49 10.20
CA LEU A 65 4.61 7.07 9.32
C LEU A 65 5.02 5.93 8.36
N VAL A 66 6.25 5.95 7.83
CA VAL A 66 6.77 4.82 7.02
C VAL A 66 6.91 3.54 7.86
N LEU A 67 7.42 3.65 9.09
CA LEU A 67 7.55 2.48 9.98
C LEU A 67 6.19 1.92 10.38
N LEU A 68 5.19 2.76 10.63
CA LEU A 68 3.81 2.35 10.92
C LEU A 68 3.18 1.65 9.71
N TYR A 69 3.41 2.17 8.50
CA TYR A 69 2.97 1.50 7.27
C TYR A 69 3.62 0.12 7.12
N ALA A 70 4.92 0.03 7.38
CA ALA A 70 5.63 -1.24 7.36
C ALA A 70 5.09 -2.22 8.41
N ALA A 71 4.73 -1.74 9.60
CA ALA A 71 4.11 -2.55 10.66
C ALA A 71 2.73 -3.08 10.25
N ASP A 72 1.85 -2.23 9.70
CA ASP A 72 0.55 -2.64 9.15
C ASP A 72 0.71 -3.68 8.03
N LEU A 73 1.65 -3.45 7.10
CA LEU A 73 1.92 -4.39 6.02
C LEU A 73 2.44 -5.74 6.54
N PHE A 74 3.29 -5.73 7.58
CA PHE A 74 3.76 -6.96 8.20
C PHE A 74 2.62 -7.71 8.90
N PHE A 75 1.72 -6.98 9.57
CA PHE A 75 0.50 -7.55 10.17
C PHE A 75 -0.36 -8.24 9.10
N ARG A 76 -0.66 -7.54 8.01
CA ARG A 76 -1.41 -8.08 6.86
C ARG A 76 -0.75 -9.32 6.26
N LEU A 77 0.58 -9.30 6.10
CA LEU A 77 1.32 -10.46 5.61
C LEU A 77 1.16 -11.68 6.52
N ARG A 78 1.31 -11.48 7.83
CA ARG A 78 1.26 -12.55 8.82
C ARG A 78 -0.14 -13.14 8.98
N TRP A 79 -1.16 -12.30 9.04
CA TRP A 79 -2.50 -12.71 9.49
C TRP A 79 -3.52 -12.86 8.37
N GLU A 80 -3.28 -12.26 7.20
CA GLU A 80 -4.22 -12.32 6.09
C GLU A 80 -3.60 -12.96 4.83
N ILE A 81 -2.50 -12.37 4.34
CA ILE A 81 -1.99 -12.67 3.00
C ILE A 81 -1.32 -14.05 2.94
N ILE A 82 -0.33 -14.31 3.80
CA ILE A 82 0.40 -15.58 3.76
C ILE A 82 -0.52 -16.77 4.07
N PRO A 83 -1.37 -16.75 5.13
CA PRO A 83 -2.31 -17.84 5.38
C PRO A 83 -3.24 -18.12 4.19
N ALA A 84 -3.79 -17.08 3.56
CA ALA A 84 -4.63 -17.28 2.38
C ALA A 84 -3.85 -17.89 1.21
N MET A 85 -2.59 -17.49 1.01
CA MET A 85 -1.75 -18.10 -0.02
C MET A 85 -1.40 -19.56 0.30
N GLU A 86 -1.27 -19.95 1.57
CA GLU A 86 -1.00 -21.34 1.97
C GLU A 86 -2.18 -22.25 1.56
N GLU A 87 -3.41 -21.72 1.65
CA GLU A 87 -4.64 -22.37 1.15
C GLU A 87 -4.78 -22.34 -0.38
N GLY A 88 -3.78 -21.85 -1.11
CA GLY A 88 -3.78 -21.82 -2.57
C GLY A 88 -4.57 -20.65 -3.18
N LYS A 89 -4.94 -19.64 -2.39
CA LYS A 89 -5.76 -18.52 -2.87
C LYS A 89 -4.91 -17.45 -3.58
N CYS A 90 -5.55 -16.74 -4.50
CA CYS A 90 -5.03 -15.48 -5.02
C CYS A 90 -5.40 -14.34 -4.07
N VAL A 91 -4.43 -13.51 -3.69
CA VAL A 91 -4.61 -12.37 -2.78
C VAL A 91 -4.17 -11.09 -3.48
N VAL A 92 -5.05 -10.09 -3.50
CA VAL A 92 -4.70 -8.72 -3.92
C VAL A 92 -4.45 -7.87 -2.67
N ALA A 93 -3.22 -7.41 -2.49
CA ALA A 93 -2.87 -6.49 -1.41
C ALA A 93 -2.93 -5.04 -1.92
N THR A 94 -3.74 -4.18 -1.29
CA THR A 94 -3.97 -2.79 -1.74
C THR A 94 -4.02 -1.77 -0.59
N PRO A 95 -3.19 -0.71 -0.59
CA PRO A 95 -1.92 -0.62 -1.30
C PRO A 95 -0.93 -1.72 -0.83
N TYR A 96 0.11 -1.98 -1.63
CA TYR A 96 1.21 -2.90 -1.28
C TYR A 96 2.52 -2.15 -0.99
N VAL A 97 3.67 -2.63 -1.45
CA VAL A 97 4.97 -2.06 -1.02
C VAL A 97 5.25 -0.68 -1.60
N GLU A 98 4.87 -0.43 -2.86
CA GLU A 98 5.30 0.78 -3.57
C GLU A 98 4.70 2.05 -2.94
N THR A 99 3.49 2.01 -2.38
CA THR A 99 2.91 3.17 -1.70
C THR A 99 3.72 3.62 -0.47
N GLY A 100 4.09 2.70 0.42
CA GLY A 100 4.93 3.02 1.58
C GLY A 100 6.33 3.47 1.18
N TYR A 101 6.91 2.82 0.16
CA TYR A 101 8.22 3.19 -0.39
C TYR A 101 8.19 4.59 -1.02
N ALA A 102 7.19 4.87 -1.86
CA ALA A 102 6.99 6.13 -2.55
C ALA A 102 6.86 7.27 -1.56
N PHE A 103 6.04 7.11 -0.51
CA PHE A 103 5.90 8.10 0.55
C PHE A 103 7.26 8.47 1.14
N GLY A 104 8.01 7.46 1.59
CA GLY A 104 9.33 7.65 2.18
C GLY A 104 10.30 8.35 1.22
N TRP A 105 10.27 8.03 -0.07
CA TRP A 105 11.08 8.69 -1.08
C TRP A 105 10.66 10.16 -1.29
N ILE A 106 9.35 10.41 -1.40
CA ILE A 106 8.73 11.74 -1.61
C ILE A 106 9.08 12.72 -0.47
N VAL A 107 9.17 12.22 0.75
CA VAL A 107 9.53 13.00 1.95
C VAL A 107 11.04 13.02 2.23
N GLY A 108 11.86 12.51 1.29
CA GLY A 108 13.31 12.66 1.32
C GLY A 108 14.08 11.62 2.14
N LEU A 109 13.47 10.48 2.48
CA LEU A 109 14.18 9.40 3.17
C LEU A 109 15.14 8.68 2.21
N ARG A 110 16.25 8.18 2.77
CA ARG A 110 17.31 7.52 2.00
C ARG A 110 16.79 6.21 1.40
N ARG A 111 17.00 6.01 0.10
CA ARG A 111 16.65 4.77 -0.62
C ARG A 111 17.20 3.51 0.05
N LYS A 112 18.45 3.54 0.52
CA LYS A 112 19.06 2.42 1.26
C LYS A 112 18.22 2.06 2.49
N TRP A 113 17.79 3.05 3.26
CA TRP A 113 16.95 2.81 4.44
C TRP A 113 15.59 2.25 4.07
N LEU A 114 14.93 2.80 3.04
CA LEU A 114 13.64 2.29 2.56
C LEU A 114 13.73 0.83 2.09
N ASN A 115 14.79 0.48 1.37
CA ASN A 115 15.05 -0.92 0.98
C ASN A 115 15.16 -1.82 2.22
N GLU A 116 15.89 -1.39 3.26
CA GLU A 116 16.05 -2.18 4.49
C GLU A 116 14.75 -2.27 5.32
N VAL A 117 13.90 -1.25 5.30
CA VAL A 117 12.59 -1.26 5.98
C VAL A 117 11.65 -2.24 5.30
N PHE A 118 11.55 -2.20 3.98
CA PHE A 118 10.59 -3.02 3.23
C PHE A 118 11.11 -4.41 2.82
N ARG A 119 12.37 -4.77 3.12
CA ARG A 119 12.96 -6.06 2.71
C ARG A 119 12.27 -7.30 3.26
N PHE A 120 11.36 -7.16 4.24
CA PHE A 120 10.56 -8.27 4.74
C PHE A 120 9.46 -8.66 3.77
N ALA A 121 9.00 -7.73 2.93
CA ALA A 121 7.87 -7.96 2.06
C ALA A 121 8.26 -8.91 0.92
N PRO A 122 7.50 -10.00 0.70
CA PRO A 122 7.74 -10.90 -0.42
C PRO A 122 7.52 -10.17 -1.75
N LYS A 123 8.18 -10.63 -2.81
CA LYS A 123 7.92 -10.10 -4.14
C LYS A 123 6.54 -10.59 -4.60
N ALA A 124 5.64 -9.67 -4.96
CA ALA A 124 4.39 -10.03 -5.61
C ALA A 124 4.68 -10.69 -6.97
N ALA A 125 3.83 -11.63 -7.40
CA ALA A 125 3.93 -12.21 -8.73
C ALA A 125 3.82 -11.13 -9.80
N GLU A 126 2.97 -10.14 -9.53
CA GLU A 126 2.58 -9.08 -10.42
C GLU A 126 2.23 -7.84 -9.60
N THR A 127 2.68 -6.66 -10.04
CA THR A 127 2.43 -5.38 -9.37
C THR A 127 1.70 -4.43 -10.31
N TYR A 128 0.62 -3.83 -9.82
CA TYR A 128 -0.26 -2.93 -10.55
C TYR A 128 -0.33 -1.57 -9.88
N ARG A 129 -0.59 -0.53 -10.66
CA ARG A 129 -0.93 0.80 -10.16
C ARG A 129 -2.26 1.27 -10.73
N LEU A 130 -2.98 2.10 -9.97
CA LEU A 130 -4.15 2.83 -10.45
C LEU A 130 -4.02 4.33 -10.15
N ASN A 131 -3.82 5.11 -11.22
CA ASN A 131 -4.02 6.55 -11.24
C ASN A 131 -5.38 6.78 -11.92
N GLY A 132 -6.45 6.63 -11.13
CA GLY A 132 -7.80 7.02 -11.54
C GLY A 132 -7.93 8.55 -11.64
N PRO A 133 -9.05 9.07 -12.17
CA PRO A 133 -9.32 10.50 -12.15
C PRO A 133 -9.28 11.02 -10.71
N SER A 134 -8.40 11.99 -10.46
CA SER A 134 -8.27 12.55 -9.11
C SER A 134 -9.50 13.40 -8.76
N SER A 135 -10.06 13.15 -7.58
CA SER A 135 -11.08 13.97 -6.96
C SER A 135 -10.57 15.40 -6.77
N ALA A 136 -11.45 16.39 -6.96
CA ALA A 136 -11.10 17.79 -6.75
C ALA A 136 -10.64 18.08 -5.31
N ARG A 137 -11.18 17.35 -4.32
CA ARG A 137 -10.81 17.46 -2.91
C ARG A 137 -10.17 16.16 -2.41
N LEU A 138 -9.21 16.31 -1.50
CA LEU A 138 -8.63 15.19 -0.77
C LEU A 138 -9.71 14.55 0.11
N ALA A 139 -9.76 13.22 0.13
CA ALA A 139 -10.69 12.49 0.99
C ALA A 139 -10.21 12.50 2.46
N VAL A 140 -11.08 12.05 3.37
CA VAL A 140 -10.78 11.98 4.80
C VAL A 140 -9.61 11.02 5.09
N PRO A 141 -8.81 11.26 6.15
CA PRO A 141 -7.58 10.49 6.44
C PRO A 141 -7.76 8.97 6.47
N THR A 142 -8.91 8.50 6.93
CA THR A 142 -9.22 7.07 7.08
C THR A 142 -9.54 6.35 5.76
N LYS A 143 -9.55 7.07 4.63
CA LYS A 143 -9.82 6.43 3.33
C LYS A 143 -8.61 5.76 2.72
N GLY A 144 -7.39 6.19 3.05
CA GLY A 144 -6.18 5.61 2.51
C GLY A 144 -4.92 6.25 3.07
N PHE A 145 -3.80 5.57 2.88
CA PHE A 145 -2.52 6.02 3.42
C PHE A 145 -2.06 7.37 2.86
N ILE A 146 -2.33 7.64 1.58
CA ILE A 146 -1.96 8.91 0.93
C ILE A 146 -2.79 10.05 1.53
N GLU A 147 -4.09 9.83 1.73
CA GLU A 147 -4.97 10.77 2.42
C GLU A 147 -4.52 11.01 3.86
N PHE A 148 -4.23 9.94 4.61
CA PHE A 148 -3.74 10.02 5.97
C PHE A 148 -2.48 10.91 6.04
N CYS A 149 -1.45 10.56 5.28
CA CYS A 149 -0.19 11.30 5.27
C CYS A 149 -0.34 12.74 4.78
N SER A 150 -1.21 12.97 3.78
CA SER A 150 -1.45 14.31 3.25
C SER A 150 -2.10 15.22 4.30
N ASN A 151 -3.02 14.67 5.10
CA ASN A 151 -3.62 15.41 6.21
C ASN A 151 -2.60 15.63 7.35
N THR A 152 -1.85 14.59 7.75
CA THR A 152 -0.83 14.72 8.81
C THR A 152 0.25 15.75 8.48
N LEU A 153 0.62 15.88 7.21
CA LEU A 153 1.64 16.84 6.75
C LEU A 153 1.06 18.16 6.25
N ASN A 154 -0.27 18.36 6.35
CA ASN A 154 -1.00 19.52 5.84
C ASN A 154 -0.63 19.88 4.39
N ARG A 155 -0.56 18.86 3.51
CA ARG A 155 -0.17 18.99 2.11
C ARG A 155 -0.71 17.83 1.28
N ASP A 156 -1.43 18.13 0.20
CA ASP A 156 -1.84 17.10 -0.77
C ASP A 156 -0.63 16.49 -1.51
N LEU A 157 -0.40 15.19 -1.29
CA LEU A 157 0.72 14.45 -1.88
C LEU A 157 0.35 13.71 -3.16
N ARG A 158 -0.93 13.63 -3.56
CA ARG A 158 -1.40 12.77 -4.66
C ARG A 158 -0.64 13.01 -5.96
N ARG A 159 -0.35 14.28 -6.30
CA ARG A 159 0.44 14.62 -7.50
C ARG A 159 1.85 14.04 -7.49
N LYS A 160 2.51 14.02 -6.33
CA LYS A 160 3.86 13.45 -6.21
C LYS A 160 3.84 11.93 -6.30
N PHE A 161 2.82 11.28 -5.73
CA PHE A 161 2.61 9.85 -5.90
C PHE A 161 2.32 9.49 -7.35
N SER A 162 1.50 10.27 -8.06
CA SER A 162 1.24 10.04 -9.49
C SER A 162 2.55 10.04 -10.28
N ALA A 163 3.35 11.09 -10.13
CA ALA A 163 4.64 11.19 -10.80
C ALA A 163 5.60 10.03 -10.44
N TYR A 164 5.57 9.57 -9.18
CA TYR A 164 6.33 8.39 -8.77
C TYR A 164 5.86 7.12 -9.49
N PHE A 165 4.54 6.85 -9.53
CA PHE A 165 4.02 5.65 -10.17
C PHE A 165 4.18 5.66 -11.68
N ASP A 166 4.07 6.83 -12.33
CA ASP A 166 4.35 6.98 -13.76
C ASP A 166 5.81 6.59 -14.07
N GLU A 167 6.75 7.01 -13.21
CA GLU A 167 8.16 6.64 -13.32
C GLU A 167 8.42 5.15 -13.00
N ALA A 168 7.70 4.59 -12.01
CA ALA A 168 7.80 3.18 -11.66
C ALA A 168 7.31 2.29 -12.80
N GLU A 169 6.21 2.67 -13.45
CA GLU A 169 5.67 2.00 -14.64
C GLU A 169 6.63 2.07 -15.82
N ARG A 170 7.18 3.24 -16.12
CA ARG A 170 8.19 3.43 -17.17
C ARG A 170 9.44 2.57 -16.96
N ARG A 171 9.76 2.25 -15.71
CA ARG A 171 10.88 1.36 -15.31
C ARG A 171 10.49 -0.13 -15.23
N GLY A 172 9.25 -0.48 -15.56
CA GLY A 172 8.75 -1.86 -15.52
C GLY A 172 8.60 -2.43 -14.11
N ARG A 173 8.46 -1.59 -13.08
CA ARG A 173 8.25 -2.04 -11.68
C ARG A 173 6.80 -2.37 -11.37
N CYS A 174 5.89 -1.73 -12.09
CA CYS A 174 4.46 -1.98 -12.04
C CYS A 174 3.87 -1.72 -13.43
N ARG A 175 2.59 -1.99 -13.60
CA ARG A 175 1.83 -1.64 -14.81
C ARG A 175 0.50 -1.00 -14.44
N ALA A 176 -0.05 -0.18 -15.33
CA ALA A 176 -1.41 0.30 -15.19
C ALA A 176 -2.43 -0.86 -15.14
N LEU A 177 -3.43 -0.73 -14.25
CA LEU A 177 -4.61 -1.60 -14.16
C LEU A 177 -5.79 -1.10 -15.01
#